data_AF-A0A6L7UBS9-F1
#
_entry.id   AF-A0A6L7UBS9-F1
#
_cell.length_a   1.000
_cell.length_b   1.000
_cell.length_c   1.000
_cell.angle_alpha   90.00
_cell.angle_beta   90.00
_cell.angle_gamma   90.00
#
_symmetry.space_group_name_H-M   'P 1'
#
loop_
_entity.id
_entity.type
_entity.pdbx_description
1 polymer ?
#
loop_
_entity_poly.entity_id
_entity_poly.type
_entity_poly.pdbx_seq_one_letter_code
_entity_poly.pdbx_strand_id
1 'polypeptide(L)'
;MLVLIGIGLLGKLIDWLFGRNPPPRPANRSAGHSRPAPPTVPPVREGYGPGWTVLSRQVRQRDNWACSACGWKAVGRDRYYLHAHHVVVRGRGGSDTPDNLVSLCLECHARQPGHRHLRRSPVYQRFMNHRYGHG
;
A
#
# COMPACT_ATOMS: atom_id res chain seq x y z
N MET A 1 35.77 -15.26 5.59
CA MET A 1 34.78 -14.89 4.55
C MET A 1 33.39 -15.14 5.12
N LEU A 2 32.71 -14.10 5.63
CA LEU A 2 31.31 -14.19 6.04
C LEU A 2 30.47 -13.68 4.86
N VAL A 3 29.77 -14.59 4.19
CA VAL A 3 28.83 -14.23 3.12
C VAL A 3 27.57 -13.72 3.79
N LEU A 4 27.37 -12.41 3.75
CA LEU A 4 26.09 -11.76 4.06
C LEU A 4 25.09 -12.20 2.98
N ILE A 5 24.41 -13.33 3.19
CA ILE A 5 23.32 -13.75 2.32
C ILE A 5 22.18 -12.75 2.54
N GLY A 6 22.02 -11.87 1.54
CA GLY A 6 21.20 -10.67 1.62
C GLY A 6 19.73 -10.95 1.96
N ILE A 7 19.18 -9.99 2.69
CA ILE A 7 17.78 -9.83 3.11
C ILE A 7 16.78 -9.92 1.92
N GLY A 8 17.27 -9.91 0.68
CA GLY A 8 16.49 -10.07 -0.54
C GLY A 8 15.82 -11.44 -0.74
N LEU A 9 16.33 -12.52 -0.13
CA LEU A 9 15.72 -13.85 -0.29
C LEU A 9 14.43 -14.03 0.52
N LEU A 10 14.31 -13.39 1.68
CA LEU A 10 13.08 -13.45 2.49
C LEU A 10 11.93 -12.66 1.86
N GLY A 11 12.24 -11.54 1.20
CA GLY A 11 11.26 -10.77 0.42
C GLY A 11 10.71 -11.55 -0.78
N LYS A 12 11.57 -12.31 -1.47
CA LYS A 12 11.18 -13.19 -2.59
C LYS A 12 10.37 -14.41 -2.13
N LEU A 13 10.63 -14.91 -0.92
CA LEU A 13 9.86 -16.00 -0.32
C LEU A 13 8.43 -15.56 0.04
N ILE A 14 8.25 -14.33 0.54
CA ILE A 14 6.94 -13.73 0.78
C ILE A 14 6.16 -13.52 -0.54
N ASP A 15 6.84 -13.09 -1.62
CA ASP A 15 6.22 -12.95 -2.94
C ASP A 15 5.70 -14.30 -3.49
N TRP A 16 6.42 -15.40 -3.25
CA TRP A 16 6.05 -16.76 -3.67
C TRP A 16 4.93 -17.37 -2.81
N LEU A 17 4.95 -17.21 -1.48
CA LEU A 17 3.98 -17.81 -0.56
C LEU A 17 2.53 -17.30 -0.71
N PHE A 18 2.33 -16.13 -1.34
CA PHE A 18 1.00 -15.52 -1.49
C PHE A 18 0.44 -15.54 -2.94
N GLY A 19 1.05 -16.28 -3.87
CA GLY A 19 0.44 -16.59 -5.18
C GLY A 19 -0.09 -15.38 -5.96
N ARG A 20 0.65 -14.27 -6.02
CA ARG A 20 0.19 -13.04 -6.68
C ARG A 20 0.64 -13.03 -8.14
N ASN A 21 -0.27 -13.37 -9.06
CA ASN A 21 -0.19 -12.88 -10.45
C ASN A 21 -0.87 -11.51 -10.51
N PRO A 22 -0.11 -10.39 -10.54
CA PRO A 22 -0.71 -9.08 -10.68
C PRO A 22 -1.34 -8.96 -12.08
N PRO A 23 -2.54 -8.34 -12.21
CA PRO A 23 -3.09 -8.06 -13.53
C PRO A 23 -2.14 -7.15 -14.32
N PRO A 24 -2.08 -7.30 -15.65
CA PRO A 24 -1.18 -6.52 -16.50
C PRO A 24 -1.43 -5.01 -16.31
N ARG A 25 -0.34 -4.24 -16.35
CA ARG A 25 -0.39 -2.78 -16.27
C ARG A 25 -1.10 -2.23 -17.51
N PRO A 26 -2.07 -1.30 -17.39
CA PRO A 26 -2.52 -0.56 -18.56
C PRO A 26 -1.35 0.28 -19.08
N ALA A 27 -1.03 0.09 -20.36
CA ALA A 27 -0.05 0.89 -21.07
C ALA A 27 -0.60 2.31 -21.22
N ASN A 28 0.26 3.31 -21.02
CA ASN A 28 0.01 4.75 -21.22
C ASN A 28 -0.79 5.47 -20.10
N ARG A 29 -0.15 6.50 -19.51
CA ARG A 29 -0.81 7.56 -18.73
C ARG A 29 -0.24 8.90 -19.15
N SER A 30 -0.85 9.53 -20.15
CA SER A 30 -0.67 10.95 -20.45
C SER A 30 -1.31 11.79 -19.34
N ALA A 31 -0.55 12.77 -18.85
CA ALA A 31 -0.92 13.66 -17.77
C ALA A 31 -1.91 14.73 -18.28
N GLY A 32 -2.96 14.96 -17.50
CA GLY A 32 -3.85 16.09 -17.68
C GLY A 32 -5.21 15.75 -17.13
N HIS A 33 -5.63 16.44 -16.07
CA HIS A 33 -6.99 16.86 -15.72
C HIS A 33 -6.96 17.29 -14.24
N SER A 34 -7.35 18.53 -13.99
CA SER A 34 -7.34 19.18 -12.69
C SER A 34 -8.37 18.53 -11.76
N ARG A 35 -7.96 17.50 -11.02
CA ARG A 35 -8.81 16.86 -10.01
C ARG A 35 -8.89 17.72 -8.74
N PRO A 36 -10.06 17.80 -8.08
CA PRO A 36 -10.23 18.52 -6.82
C PRO A 36 -9.25 18.01 -5.75
N ALA A 37 -8.89 18.88 -4.81
CA ALA A 37 -7.98 18.53 -3.73
C ALA A 37 -8.47 17.27 -2.99
N PRO A 38 -7.60 16.27 -2.77
CA PRO A 38 -7.96 15.15 -1.91
C PRO A 38 -8.27 15.70 -0.52
N PRO A 39 -9.21 15.07 0.22
CA PRO A 39 -9.40 15.40 1.63
C PRO A 39 -8.03 15.27 2.32
N THR A 40 -7.75 16.23 3.21
CA THR A 40 -6.61 16.18 4.11
C THR A 40 -6.56 14.80 4.77
N VAL A 41 -5.34 14.27 4.88
CA VAL A 41 -4.95 12.97 5.47
C VAL A 41 -6.10 12.28 6.21
N PRO A 42 -6.50 11.04 5.83
CA PRO A 42 -7.66 10.41 6.47
C PRO A 42 -7.42 10.37 7.98
N PRO A 43 -8.46 10.58 8.80
CA PRO A 43 -8.31 10.71 10.24
C PRO A 43 -7.50 9.52 10.76
N VAL A 44 -6.51 9.83 11.61
CA VAL A 44 -5.75 8.85 12.36
C VAL A 44 -6.77 7.93 13.02
N ARG A 45 -6.84 6.67 12.60
CA ARG A 45 -7.75 5.70 13.20
C ARG A 45 -7.42 5.57 14.69
N GLU A 46 -8.44 5.47 15.54
CA GLU A 46 -8.27 5.13 16.97
C GLU A 46 -7.32 3.92 17.10
N GLY A 47 -6.27 4.06 17.92
CA GLY A 47 -5.24 3.04 18.13
C GLY A 47 -3.88 3.29 17.47
N TYR A 48 -3.67 4.46 16.85
CA TYR A 48 -2.39 4.82 16.23
C TYR A 48 -1.88 6.17 16.76
N GLY A 49 -0.88 6.13 17.65
CA GLY A 49 -0.21 7.34 18.15
C GLY A 49 0.66 8.02 17.08
N PRO A 50 1.29 9.16 17.42
CA PRO A 50 2.13 9.95 16.49
C PRO A 50 3.24 9.13 15.80
N GLY A 51 3.74 8.07 16.44
CA GLY A 51 4.73 7.16 15.84
C GLY A 51 4.25 6.44 14.57
N TRP A 52 2.95 6.17 14.44
CA TRP A 52 2.40 5.48 13.26
C TRP A 52 2.48 6.34 12.00
N THR A 53 2.21 7.64 12.12
CA THR A 53 2.26 8.55 10.96
C THR A 53 3.67 8.58 10.36
N VAL A 54 4.69 8.63 11.22
CA VAL A 54 6.10 8.59 10.82
C VAL A 54 6.44 7.23 10.20
N LEU A 55 6.14 6.13 10.90
CA LEU A 55 6.44 4.78 10.45
C LEU A 55 5.76 4.43 9.11
N SER A 56 4.47 4.74 8.97
CA SER A 56 3.70 4.52 7.75
C SER A 56 4.26 5.32 6.57
N ARG A 57 4.76 6.53 6.80
CA ARG A 57 5.45 7.31 5.76
C ARG A 57 6.81 6.69 5.41
N GLN A 58 7.60 6.29 6.40
CA GLN A 58 8.90 5.65 6.20
C GLN A 58 8.76 4.37 5.35
N VAL A 59 7.80 3.50 5.67
CA VAL A 59 7.53 2.26 4.91
C VAL A 59 7.15 2.57 3.47
N ARG A 60 6.27 3.55 3.24
CA ARG A 60 5.88 3.96 1.88
C ARG A 60 7.03 4.60 1.09
N GLN A 61 7.96 5.26 1.76
CA GLN A 61 9.17 5.78 1.12
C GLN A 61 10.16 4.65 0.78
N ARG A 62 10.37 3.70 1.71
CA ARG A 62 11.19 2.49 1.50
C ARG A 62 10.69 1.71 0.28
N ASP A 63 9.38 1.53 0.18
CA ASP A 63 8.74 0.81 -0.92
C ASP A 63 8.62 1.67 -2.19
N ASN A 64 9.34 2.79 -2.25
CA ASN A 64 9.39 3.72 -3.36
C ASN A 64 7.98 4.13 -3.83
N TRP A 65 7.05 4.37 -2.91
CA TRP A 65 5.66 4.72 -3.20
C TRP A 65 4.95 3.74 -4.16
N ALA A 66 5.36 2.47 -4.18
CA ALA A 66 4.76 1.43 -5.01
C ALA A 66 4.00 0.41 -4.15
N CYS A 67 2.90 -0.11 -4.69
CA CYS A 67 2.18 -1.23 -4.10
C CYS A 67 3.05 -2.50 -4.21
N SER A 68 3.36 -3.11 -3.08
CA SER A 68 4.16 -4.36 -3.02
C SER A 68 3.42 -5.56 -3.64
N ALA A 69 2.09 -5.48 -3.80
CA ALA A 69 1.30 -6.58 -4.37
C ALA A 69 1.09 -6.48 -5.89
N CYS A 70 0.87 -5.28 -6.44
CA CYS A 70 0.54 -5.11 -7.85
C CYS A 70 1.43 -4.13 -8.61
N GLY A 71 2.44 -3.56 -7.95
CA GLY A 71 3.39 -2.63 -8.56
C GLY A 71 2.80 -1.27 -8.96
N TRP A 72 1.55 -0.96 -8.61
CA TRP A 72 0.98 0.36 -8.88
C TRP A 72 1.76 1.45 -8.14
N LYS A 73 2.20 2.46 -8.88
CA LYS A 73 3.04 3.54 -8.41
C LYS A 73 2.20 4.76 -8.09
N ALA A 74 2.30 5.24 -6.86
CA ALA A 74 1.68 6.48 -6.44
C ALA A 74 2.58 7.68 -6.77
N VAL A 75 2.04 8.67 -7.49
CA VAL A 75 2.74 9.91 -7.86
C VAL A 75 1.97 11.11 -7.33
N GLY A 76 2.67 12.12 -6.83
CA GLY A 76 2.06 13.35 -6.32
C GLY A 76 0.95 13.08 -5.29
N ARG A 77 -0.27 13.48 -5.62
CA ARG A 77 -1.46 13.35 -4.75
C ARG A 77 -1.95 11.90 -4.60
N ASP A 78 -1.56 10.99 -5.49
CA ASP A 78 -1.97 9.59 -5.44
C ASP A 78 -1.34 8.83 -4.26
N ARG A 79 -0.30 9.41 -3.62
CA ARG A 79 0.33 8.87 -2.40
C ARG A 79 -0.66 8.68 -1.25
N TYR A 80 -1.78 9.40 -1.29
CA TYR A 80 -2.92 9.23 -0.41
C TYR A 80 -3.56 7.83 -0.51
N TYR A 81 -3.55 7.20 -1.68
CA TYR A 81 -4.17 5.89 -1.93
C TYR A 81 -3.25 4.70 -1.59
N LEU A 82 -2.03 4.97 -1.11
CA LEU A 82 -1.06 3.97 -0.70
C LEU A 82 -0.97 3.93 0.82
N HIS A 83 -1.22 2.77 1.40
CA HIS A 83 -1.31 2.54 2.84
C HIS A 83 -0.23 1.54 3.30
N ALA A 84 0.29 1.71 4.52
CA ALA A 84 1.03 0.66 5.19
C ALA A 84 0.07 -0.40 5.74
N HIS A 85 0.43 -1.68 5.59
CA HIS A 85 -0.34 -2.83 6.05
C HIS A 85 0.58 -3.77 6.83
N HIS A 86 0.12 -4.23 8.00
CA HIS A 86 0.81 -5.24 8.80
C HIS A 86 0.77 -6.61 8.14
N VAL A 87 1.92 -7.24 7.94
CA VAL A 87 2.02 -8.62 7.42
C VAL A 87 1.50 -9.60 8.46
N VAL A 88 1.99 -9.48 9.70
CA VAL A 88 1.40 -10.10 10.89
C VAL A 88 0.59 -9.05 11.62
N VAL A 89 -0.71 -9.24 11.75
CA VAL A 89 -1.59 -8.28 12.45
C VAL A 89 -1.26 -8.19 13.94
N ARG A 90 -1.43 -7.00 14.54
CA ARG A 90 -1.15 -6.75 15.96
C ARG A 90 -1.82 -7.74 16.91
N GLY A 91 -3.09 -8.06 16.67
CA GLY A 91 -3.84 -9.04 17.47
C GLY A 91 -3.31 -10.48 17.42
N ARG A 92 -2.32 -10.75 16.55
CA ARG A 92 -1.58 -12.01 16.46
C ARG A 92 -0.08 -11.83 16.78
N GLY A 93 0.27 -10.80 17.55
CA GLY A 93 1.66 -10.54 17.95
C GLY A 93 2.48 -9.72 16.95
N GLY A 94 1.85 -9.12 15.94
CA GLY A 94 2.53 -8.27 14.96
C GLY A 94 3.09 -6.98 15.55
N SER A 95 4.36 -6.69 15.29
CA SER A 95 5.05 -5.47 15.73
C SER A 95 4.77 -4.27 14.82
N ASP A 96 4.93 -3.07 15.36
CA ASP A 96 5.00 -1.81 14.58
C ASP A 96 6.44 -1.55 14.13
N THR A 97 7.00 -2.45 13.34
CA THR A 97 8.33 -2.29 12.75
C THR A 97 8.24 -2.22 11.24
N PRO A 98 9.19 -1.55 10.55
CA PRO A 98 9.21 -1.53 9.09
C PRO A 98 9.16 -2.93 8.47
N ASP A 99 9.81 -3.92 9.09
CA ASP A 99 9.90 -5.29 8.58
C ASP A 99 8.55 -6.03 8.62
N ASN A 100 7.66 -5.66 9.54
CA ASN A 100 6.31 -6.22 9.60
C ASN A 100 5.29 -5.40 8.78
N LEU A 101 5.74 -4.41 8.01
CA LEU A 101 4.87 -3.51 7.25
C LEU A 101 5.19 -3.54 5.76
N VAL A 102 4.14 -3.52 4.94
CA VAL A 102 4.23 -3.41 3.48
C VAL A 102 3.32 -2.32 2.95
N SER A 103 3.72 -1.66 1.87
CA SER A 103 2.88 -0.67 1.19
C SER A 103 1.92 -1.34 0.22
N LEU A 104 0.61 -1.11 0.38
CA LEU A 104 -0.44 -1.61 -0.49
C LEU A 104 -1.31 -0.45 -1.01
N CYS A 105 -1.70 -0.51 -2.28
CA CYS A 105 -2.75 0.37 -2.78
C CYS A 105 -4.12 -0.02 -2.17
N LEU A 106 -5.09 0.89 -2.19
CA LEU A 106 -6.43 0.66 -1.62
C LEU A 106 -7.11 -0.63 -2.11
N GLU A 107 -6.99 -0.97 -3.40
CA GLU A 107 -7.54 -2.22 -3.95
C GLU A 107 -6.88 -3.46 -3.34
N CYS A 108 -5.55 -3.54 -3.35
CA CYS A 108 -4.82 -4.67 -2.78
C CYS A 108 -4.98 -4.75 -1.26
N HIS A 109 -5.06 -3.60 -0.59
CA HIS A 109 -5.30 -3.53 0.85
C HIS A 109 -6.70 -4.05 1.19
N ALA A 110 -7.73 -3.68 0.43
CA ALA A 110 -9.10 -4.17 0.64
C ALA A 110 -9.32 -5.65 0.30
N ARG A 111 -8.30 -6.33 -0.25
CA ARG A 111 -8.27 -7.79 -0.44
C ARG A 111 -7.64 -8.52 0.76
N GLN A 112 -6.96 -7.83 1.67
CA GLN A 112 -6.37 -8.45 2.84
C GLN A 112 -7.46 -8.87 3.84
N PRO A 113 -7.24 -9.98 4.60
CA PRO A 113 -8.14 -10.39 5.68
C PRO A 113 -8.41 -9.24 6.65
N GLY A 114 -9.67 -9.06 7.06
CA GLY A 114 -10.07 -7.97 7.97
C GLY A 114 -10.13 -6.57 7.34
N HIS A 115 -9.86 -6.41 6.03
CA HIS A 115 -9.86 -5.11 5.35
C HIS A 115 -10.94 -4.94 4.28
N ARG A 116 -11.90 -5.87 4.19
CA ARG A 116 -13.02 -5.80 3.22
C ARG A 116 -13.88 -4.54 3.38
N HIS A 117 -13.98 -3.98 4.59
CA HIS A 117 -14.74 -2.75 4.86
C HIS A 117 -14.22 -1.54 4.08
N LEU A 118 -12.94 -1.53 3.69
CA LEU A 118 -12.38 -0.45 2.87
C LEU A 118 -13.15 -0.26 1.55
N ARG A 119 -13.72 -1.33 0.97
CA ARG A 119 -14.51 -1.28 -0.26
C ARG A 119 -15.77 -0.40 -0.16
N ARG A 120 -16.27 -0.19 1.06
CA ARG A 120 -17.44 0.66 1.34
C ARG A 120 -17.07 2.14 1.48
N SER A 121 -15.78 2.47 1.54
CA SER A 121 -15.35 3.87 1.71
C SER A 121 -15.45 4.65 0.39
N PRO A 122 -15.88 5.93 0.41
CA PRO A 122 -15.83 6.79 -0.76
C PRO A 122 -14.41 6.94 -1.32
N VAL A 123 -13.39 6.87 -0.45
CA VAL A 123 -11.98 6.90 -0.81
C VAL A 123 -11.59 5.72 -1.71
N TYR A 124 -12.07 4.51 -1.41
CA TYR A 124 -11.87 3.35 -2.25
C TYR A 124 -12.52 3.53 -3.63
N GLN A 125 -13.76 4.03 -3.67
CA GLN A 125 -14.45 4.28 -4.96
C GLN A 125 -13.70 5.31 -5.81
N ARG A 126 -13.22 6.40 -5.20
CA ARG A 126 -12.35 7.38 -5.88
C ARG A 126 -11.07 6.75 -6.41
N PHE A 127 -10.45 5.83 -5.67
CA PHE A 127 -9.27 5.11 -6.13
C PHE A 127 -9.58 4.21 -7.33
N MET A 128 -10.68 3.44 -7.29
CA MET A 128 -11.06 2.57 -8.40
C MET A 128 -11.32 3.39 -9.68
N ASN A 129 -12.03 4.51 -9.56
CA ASN A 129 -12.27 5.42 -10.69
C ASN A 129 -10.98 6.09 -11.15
N HIS A 130 -10.07 6.48 -10.24
CA HIS A 130 -8.76 7.00 -10.62
C HIS A 130 -7.89 5.96 -11.35
N ARG A 131 -8.00 4.69 -10.96
CA ARG A 131 -7.17 3.61 -11.49
C ARG A 131 -7.68 3.04 -12.82
N TYR A 132 -9.00 2.97 -12.99
CA TYR A 132 -9.66 2.27 -14.10
C TYR A 132 -10.70 3.12 -14.85
N GLY A 133 -11.13 4.26 -14.29
CA GLY A 133 -12.24 5.07 -14.81
C GLY A 133 -11.87 6.02 -15.96
N HIS A 134 -10.94 5.62 -16.82
CA HIS A 134 -10.62 6.32 -18.05
C HIS A 134 -10.72 5.31 -19.20
N GLY A 135 -11.92 5.23 -19.79
CA GLY A 135 -12.11 4.90 -21.20
C GLY A 135 -12.17 6.19 -21.99
#